data_AF-A0A377AUE3-F1
#
_entry.id   AF-A0A377AUE3-F1
#
_cell.length_a   1.000
_cell.length_b   1.000
_cell.length_c   1.000
_cell.angle_alpha   90.00
_cell.angle_beta   90.00
_cell.angle_gamma   90.00
#
_symmetry.space_group_name_H-M   'P 1'
#
loop_
_entity.id
_entity.type
_entity.pdbx_description
1 polymer ?
#
loop_
_entity_poly.entity_id
_entity_poly.type
_entity_poly.pdbx_seq_one_letter_code
_entity_poly.pdbx_strand_id
1 'polypeptide(L)'
;MPEGLLDDRLRAFYDPENELTGSMLIDLQSGNEDRGICGLPFTRQSDNQTVYIPMNIIGNLYVSNGMSAGNTRNEARVQGLSEVSNAT
;
A
#
# COMPACT_ATOMS: atom_id res chain seq x y z
N MET A 1 -12.91 -8.90 3.85
CA MET A 1 -12.09 -8.08 2.93
C MET A 1 -12.67 -8.08 1.51
N PRO A 2 -12.82 -6.94 0.82
CA PRO A 2 -13.32 -6.92 -0.57
C PRO A 2 -12.40 -7.67 -1.55
N GLU A 3 -12.97 -8.36 -2.52
CA GLU A 3 -12.23 -8.92 -3.66
C GLU A 3 -11.72 -7.78 -4.55
N GLY A 4 -10.44 -7.81 -4.92
CA GLY A 4 -9.79 -6.75 -5.72
C GLY A 4 -8.86 -5.80 -4.94
N LEU A 5 -8.88 -5.86 -3.60
CA LEU A 5 -7.86 -5.24 -2.75
C LEU A 5 -6.83 -6.28 -2.31
N LEU A 6 -5.55 -5.88 -2.36
CA LEU A 6 -4.38 -6.72 -2.09
C LEU A 6 -4.27 -7.92 -3.05
N ASP A 7 -3.08 -8.52 -3.13
CA ASP A 7 -2.89 -9.85 -3.71
C ASP A 7 -2.77 -10.90 -2.59
N ASP A 8 -2.73 -12.19 -2.96
CA ASP A 8 -2.68 -13.30 -1.98
C ASP A 8 -1.48 -13.19 -1.04
N ARG A 9 -0.33 -12.71 -1.56
CA ARG A 9 0.88 -12.54 -0.76
C ARG A 9 0.72 -11.43 0.27
N LEU A 10 0.17 -10.27 -0.13
CA LEU A 10 -0.07 -9.16 0.78
C LEU A 10 -1.16 -9.49 1.81
N ARG A 11 -2.19 -10.26 1.43
CA ARG A 11 -3.21 -10.76 2.37
C ARG A 11 -2.58 -11.62 3.45
N ALA A 12 -1.78 -12.62 3.07
CA ALA A 12 -1.08 -13.47 4.04
C ALA A 12 -0.11 -12.69 4.94
N PHE A 13 0.46 -11.58 4.46
CA PHE A 13 1.37 -10.75 5.24
C PHE A 13 0.66 -9.85 6.25
N TYR A 14 -0.43 -9.17 5.85
CA TYR A 14 -1.15 -8.25 6.73
C TYR A 14 -2.23 -8.91 7.59
N ASP A 15 -2.72 -10.06 7.17
CA ASP A 15 -3.83 -10.76 7.79
C ASP A 15 -3.55 -12.27 7.92
N PRO A 16 -2.49 -12.67 8.63
CA PRO A 16 -2.12 -14.08 8.77
C PRO A 16 -3.20 -14.91 9.48
N GLU A 17 -3.93 -14.31 10.42
CA GLU A 17 -4.98 -14.96 11.22
C GLU A 17 -6.40 -14.78 10.62
N ASN A 18 -6.54 -14.08 9.49
CA ASN A 18 -7.83 -13.76 8.85
C ASN A 18 -8.82 -12.99 9.77
N GLU A 19 -8.30 -12.07 10.58
CA GLU A 19 -9.07 -11.22 11.50
C GLU A 19 -9.31 -9.81 10.94
N LEU A 20 -8.67 -9.44 9.84
CA LEU A 20 -8.77 -8.10 9.26
C LEU A 20 -10.16 -7.87 8.63
N THR A 21 -10.90 -6.93 9.20
CA THR A 21 -12.23 -6.54 8.70
C THR A 21 -12.15 -5.31 7.81
N GLY A 22 -13.12 -5.16 6.89
CA GLY A 22 -13.12 -4.05 5.95
C GLY A 22 -13.27 -2.67 6.61
N SER A 23 -13.94 -2.59 7.75
CA SER A 23 -14.10 -1.35 8.52
C SER A 23 -12.78 -0.85 9.12
N MET A 24 -11.87 -1.76 9.48
CA MET A 24 -10.54 -1.40 10.01
C MET A 24 -9.66 -0.68 8.98
N LEU A 25 -10.00 -0.81 7.69
CA LEU A 25 -9.22 -0.28 6.58
C LEU A 25 -9.82 0.97 5.94
N ILE A 26 -10.87 1.51 6.55
CA ILE A 26 -11.43 2.78 6.14
C ILE A 26 -10.37 3.86 6.38
N ASP A 27 -10.14 4.67 5.37
CA ASP A 27 -9.13 5.72 5.43
C ASP A 27 -9.53 6.79 6.46
N LEU A 28 -8.60 7.09 7.38
CA LEU A 28 -8.79 8.03 8.48
C LEU A 28 -9.06 9.46 7.99
N GLN A 29 -8.55 9.85 6.82
CA GLN A 29 -8.74 11.21 6.29
C GLN A 29 -10.14 11.39 5.69
N SER A 30 -10.72 10.34 5.12
CA SER A 30 -12.09 10.37 4.60
C SER A 30 -13.14 10.13 5.68
N GLY A 31 -12.86 9.25 6.66
CA GLY A 31 -13.80 8.83 7.69
C GLY A 31 -15.14 8.31 7.17
N ASN A 32 -15.22 7.94 5.88
CA ASN A 32 -16.47 7.75 5.17
C ASN A 32 -16.73 6.26 4.91
N GLU A 33 -17.43 5.61 5.84
CA GLU A 33 -17.74 4.19 5.75
C GLU A 33 -18.67 3.86 4.58
N ASP A 34 -19.60 4.77 4.24
CA ASP A 34 -20.54 4.59 3.14
C ASP A 34 -19.85 4.54 1.76
N ARG A 35 -18.72 5.24 1.63
CA ARG A 35 -17.88 5.21 0.41
C ARG A 35 -17.04 3.94 0.33
N GLY A 36 -16.79 3.28 1.46
CA GLY A 36 -15.96 2.09 1.56
C GLY A 36 -14.45 2.36 1.56
N ILE A 37 -13.66 1.30 1.33
CA ILE A 37 -12.19 1.33 1.43
C ILE A 37 -11.59 2.02 0.20
N CYS A 38 -10.77 3.05 0.43
CA CYS A 38 -10.00 3.71 -0.62
C CYS A 38 -8.72 2.90 -0.94
N GLY A 39 -8.67 2.27 -2.12
CA GLY A 39 -7.49 1.55 -2.61
C GLY A 39 -6.66 2.39 -3.58
N LEU A 40 -5.36 2.49 -3.32
CA LEU A 40 -4.40 3.16 -4.21
C LEU A 40 -3.76 2.15 -5.18
N PRO A 41 -3.60 2.49 -6.47
CA PRO A 41 -2.99 1.59 -7.44
C PRO A 41 -1.46 1.57 -7.32
N PHE A 42 -0.88 0.37 -7.18
CA PHE A 42 0.56 0.12 -7.24
C PHE A 42 0.90 -0.89 -8.34
N THR A 43 2.06 -0.75 -8.97
CA THR A 43 2.54 -1.70 -9.97
C THR A 43 3.49 -2.71 -9.34
N ARG A 44 3.07 -3.98 -9.30
CA ARG A 44 3.94 -5.08 -8.84
C ARG A 44 5.05 -5.32 -9.88
N GLN A 45 6.31 -5.22 -9.47
CA GLN A 45 7.44 -5.21 -10.41
C GLN A 45 7.77 -6.59 -11.02
N SER A 46 7.34 -7.69 -10.40
CA SER A 46 7.62 -9.04 -10.92
C SER A 46 6.87 -9.36 -12.21
N ASP A 47 5.68 -8.80 -12.40
CA ASP A 47 4.78 -9.11 -13.51
C ASP A 47 4.02 -7.89 -14.08
N ASN A 48 4.31 -6.69 -13.59
CA ASN A 48 3.68 -5.42 -13.97
C ASN A 48 2.15 -5.36 -13.75
N GLN A 49 1.58 -6.22 -12.90
CA GLN A 49 0.17 -6.14 -12.58
C GLN A 49 -0.13 -4.97 -11.63
N THR A 50 -1.29 -4.34 -11.83
CA THR A 50 -1.82 -3.33 -10.89
C THR A 50 -2.43 -4.04 -9.69
N VAL A 51 -1.95 -3.70 -8.50
CA VAL A 51 -2.48 -4.17 -7.21
C VAL A 51 -2.99 -2.96 -6.44
N TYR A 52 -4.21 -3.03 -5.91
CA TYR A 52 -4.77 -1.96 -5.10
C TYR A 52 -4.47 -2.18 -3.62
N ILE A 53 -3.77 -1.23 -2.99
CA ILE A 53 -3.42 -1.28 -1.57
C ILE A 53 -4.27 -0.24 -0.81
N PRO A 54 -4.97 -0.62 0.26
CA PRO A 54 -5.75 0.31 1.09
C PRO A 54 -4.90 1.48 1.59
N MET A 55 -5.40 2.72 1.44
CA MET A 55 -4.73 3.93 1.92
C MET A 55 -4.45 3.85 3.43
N ASN A 56 -5.36 3.23 4.20
CA ASN A 56 -5.18 3.01 5.63
C ASN A 56 -3.89 2.20 5.94
N ILE A 57 -3.57 1.16 5.16
CA ILE A 57 -2.33 0.38 5.32
C ILE A 57 -1.11 1.23 4.99
N ILE A 58 -1.17 1.99 3.89
CA ILE A 58 -0.07 2.88 3.48
C ILE A 58 0.21 3.94 4.56
N GLY A 59 -0.82 4.62 5.02
CA GLY A 59 -0.72 5.70 6.00
C GLY A 59 -0.27 5.24 7.39
N ASN A 60 -0.69 4.05 7.84
CA ASN A 60 -0.33 3.56 9.17
C ASN A 60 1.02 2.83 9.22
N LEU A 61 1.36 2.05 8.19
CA LEU A 61 2.54 1.16 8.26
C LEU A 61 3.76 1.70 7.51
N TYR A 62 3.56 2.46 6.43
CA TYR A 62 4.66 2.91 5.56
C TYR A 62 4.98 4.40 5.71
N VAL A 63 3.97 5.21 6.05
CA VAL A 63 4.12 6.66 6.28
C VAL A 63 4.88 7.31 5.12
N SER A 64 6.09 7.82 5.36
CA SER A 64 6.94 8.44 4.34
C SER A 64 8.06 7.57 3.81
N ASN A 65 8.26 6.37 4.38
CA ASN A 65 9.38 5.52 4.02
C ASN A 65 9.25 5.03 2.56
N GLY A 66 10.30 5.26 1.78
CA GLY A 66 10.35 4.88 0.36
C GLY A 66 9.69 5.89 -0.57
N MET A 67 9.28 7.07 -0.07
CA MET A 67 8.81 8.17 -0.90
C MET A 67 9.97 9.01 -1.41
N SER A 68 10.07 9.18 -2.73
CA SER A 68 11.09 10.02 -3.33
C SER A 68 10.56 10.76 -4.57
N ALA A 69 11.15 11.93 -4.81
CA ALA A 69 11.02 12.68 -6.05
C ALA A 69 12.41 12.88 -6.67
N GLY A 70 12.48 13.03 -7.98
CA GLY A 70 13.74 13.21 -8.71
C GLY A 70 13.50 13.77 -10.11
N ASN A 71 14.57 14.20 -10.78
CA ASN A 71 14.48 14.81 -12.10
C ASN A 71 14.09 13.80 -13.18
N THR A 72 14.39 12.52 -12.95
CA THR A 72 13.95 11.41 -13.81
C THR A 72 13.20 10.36 -13.01
N ARG A 73 12.36 9.56 -13.70
CA ARG A 73 11.65 8.42 -13.09
C ARG A 73 12.61 7.45 -12.40
N ASN A 74 13.77 7.19 -12.99
CA ASN A 74 14.74 6.25 -12.42
C ASN A 74 15.46 6.85 -11.22
N GLU A 75 15.77 8.15 -11.23
CA GLU A 75 16.36 8.84 -10.09
C GLU A 75 15.45 8.75 -8.85
N ALA A 76 14.16 9.06 -8.99
CA ALA A 76 13.19 8.93 -7.91
C ALA A 76 13.07 7.49 -7.40
N ARG A 77 13.07 6.49 -8.30
CA ARG A 77 13.00 5.07 -7.92
C ARG A 77 14.24 4.59 -7.18
N VAL A 78 15.44 4.97 -7.65
CA VAL A 78 16.71 4.60 -7.00
C VAL A 78 16.80 5.19 -5.60
N GLN A 79 16.42 6.46 -5.44
CA GLN A 79 16.39 7.11 -4.13
C GLN A 79 15.37 6.43 -3.18
N GLY A 80 14.14 6.20 -3.63
CA GLY A 80 13.11 5.53 -2.82
C GLY A 80 13.52 4.12 -2.40
N LEU A 81 14.12 3.32 -3.30
CA LEU A 81 14.63 1.99 -2.96
C LEU A 81 15.82 2.03 -1.98
N SER A 82 16.66 3.05 -2.09
CA SER A 82 17.78 3.26 -1.16
C SER A 82 17.26 3.61 0.24
N GLU A 83 16.20 4.41 0.35
CA GLU A 83 15.57 4.74 1.63
C GLU A 83 14.99 3.49 2.30
N VAL A 84 14.25 2.66 1.56
CA VAL A 84 13.69 1.39 2.09
C VAL A 84 14.81 0.48 2.62
N SER A 85 15.93 0.40 1.92
CA SER A 85 17.08 -0.43 2.33
C SER A 85 17.78 0.13 3.57
N ASN A 86 17.81 1.46 3.74
CA ASN A 86 18.42 2.12 4.90
C ASN A 86 17.54 2.06 6.15
N ALA A 87 16.23 1.89 6.01
CA ALA A 87 15.28 1.83 7.11
C ALA A 87 15.22 0.44 7.81
N THR A 88 16.06 -0.52 7.39
CA THR A 88 16.14 -1.90 7.92
C THR A 88 17.41 -2.09 8.75
#